data_AF-I9R4T8-F1
#
_entry.id   AF-I9R4T8-F1
#
_cell.length_a   1.000
_cell.length_b   1.000
_cell.length_c   1.000
_cell.angle_alpha   90.00
_cell.angle_beta   90.00
_cell.angle_gamma   90.00
#
_symmetry.space_group_name_H-M   'P 1'
#
loop_
_entity.id
_entity.type
_entity.pdbx_description
1 polymer ?
#
loop_
_entity_poly.entity_id
_entity_poly.type
_entity_poly.pdbx_seq_one_letter_code
_entity_poly.pdbx_strand_id
1 'polypeptide(L)'
;MKYKLLVLDVDGTLLDSEKKISKRTLAALLKVQQMGVRIVLASGRPTYGLMPIAKALELGNYGGFILSYNGGQIINAQSGELLFERRINPEMLPYLEKKSRKNGFAIFTYHEDTIITDSPENEHIRHEAELNGLKIIAETEFSIAVDFAPCKCMLVSDDEEALVGLEDHWRRRLNGALDVFRSEPYFLEVVPCSIDKSNTLGALLEKLGINSEEVIAIGDGVCDVSMIQSAGLGIAMGNAQDSVKVCADRITASNDEDGVAEAVEKAILAEIRPADVPLEQLNQRARHALMGNLGIQYTYASEDRVEATMPVDERTRQPFGILHGGASLALAETVAGLGSMILCKPDEIVVGMQVSGNHISSAHEGDTVRAVATIVHKGRSSHVWNVDVFTSTAKLVSSVRVVNSILKKG
;
A
#
# COMPACT_ATOMS: atom_id res chain seq x y z
N MET A 1 -16.88 -6.22 -4.18
CA MET A 1 -16.04 -5.99 -2.98
C MET A 1 -16.42 -4.63 -2.37
N LYS A 2 -16.74 -4.57 -1.06
CA LYS A 2 -17.20 -3.34 -0.37
C LYS A 2 -16.11 -2.28 -0.27
N TYR A 3 -14.91 -2.66 0.17
CA TYR A 3 -13.80 -1.74 0.39
C TYR A 3 -12.81 -1.80 -0.77
N LYS A 4 -12.33 -0.63 -1.21
CA LYS A 4 -11.40 -0.46 -2.34
C LYS A 4 -10.05 0.11 -1.92
N LEU A 5 -9.96 0.73 -0.75
CA LEU A 5 -8.77 1.37 -0.23
C LEU A 5 -8.54 1.00 1.24
N LEU A 6 -7.30 0.67 1.57
CA LEU A 6 -6.83 0.44 2.94
C LEU A 6 -5.75 1.47 3.27
N VAL A 7 -6.01 2.30 4.28
CA VAL A 7 -5.09 3.33 4.77
C VAL A 7 -4.48 2.84 6.08
N LEU A 8 -3.16 2.82 6.16
CA LEU A 8 -2.42 2.30 7.31
C LEU A 8 -1.48 3.37 7.83
N ASP A 9 -1.60 3.69 9.12
CA ASP A 9 -0.46 4.26 9.82
C ASP A 9 0.71 3.26 9.89
N VAL A 10 1.91 3.79 10.12
CA VAL A 10 3.15 3.03 10.08
C VAL A 10 3.67 2.70 11.48
N ASP A 11 3.94 3.70 12.31
CA ASP A 11 4.64 3.54 13.58
C ASP A 11 3.64 3.30 14.71
N GLY A 12 3.67 2.13 15.34
CA GLY A 12 2.64 1.74 16.32
C GLY A 12 1.43 1.06 15.69
N THR A 13 1.39 0.97 14.36
CA THR A 13 0.32 0.32 13.59
C THR A 13 0.84 -0.80 12.68
N LEU A 14 1.50 -0.47 11.56
CA LEU A 14 2.03 -1.46 10.62
C LEU A 14 3.30 -2.15 11.12
N LEU A 15 4.17 -1.38 11.77
CA LEU A 15 5.46 -1.86 12.28
C LEU A 15 5.32 -2.32 13.74
N ASP A 16 5.96 -3.44 14.04
CA ASP A 16 6.13 -3.93 15.41
C ASP A 16 7.12 -3.05 16.21
N SER A 17 7.31 -3.38 17.48
CA SER A 17 8.25 -2.70 18.38
C SER A 17 9.72 -2.80 17.91
N GLU A 18 10.06 -3.74 17.03
CA GLU A 18 11.38 -3.84 16.38
C GLU A 18 11.48 -3.05 15.06
N LYS A 19 10.44 -2.26 14.74
CA LYS A 19 10.32 -1.48 13.49
C LYS A 19 10.30 -2.35 12.23
N LYS A 20 9.77 -3.57 12.32
CA LYS A 20 9.63 -4.52 11.21
C LYS A 20 8.17 -4.79 10.88
N ILE A 21 7.93 -5.23 9.64
CA ILE A 21 6.64 -5.80 9.24
C ILE A 21 6.71 -7.30 9.52
N SER A 22 5.78 -7.81 10.33
CA SER A 22 5.71 -9.25 10.57
C SER A 22 5.37 -10.02 9.29
N LYS A 23 5.77 -11.30 9.24
CA LYS A 23 5.49 -12.16 8.08
C LYS A 23 4.00 -12.31 7.82
N ARG A 24 3.19 -12.43 8.87
CA ARG A 24 1.73 -12.57 8.76
C ARG A 24 1.11 -11.28 8.20
N THR A 25 1.48 -10.13 8.73
CA THR A 25 0.99 -8.82 8.26
C THR A 25 1.37 -8.57 6.80
N LEU A 26 2.64 -8.80 6.44
CA LEU A 26 3.09 -8.68 5.07
C LEU A 26 2.27 -9.57 4.12
N ALA A 27 2.06 -10.83 4.51
CA ALA A 27 1.38 -11.78 3.66
C ALA A 27 -0.12 -11.45 3.49
N ALA A 28 -0.79 -11.03 4.56
CA ALA A 28 -2.15 -10.52 4.54
C ALA A 28 -2.32 -9.27 3.66
N LEU A 29 -1.43 -8.28 3.78
CA LEU A 29 -1.48 -7.06 2.97
C LEU A 29 -1.21 -7.33 1.48
N LEU A 30 -0.27 -8.22 1.16
CA LEU A 30 -0.05 -8.66 -0.22
C LEU A 30 -1.29 -9.37 -0.79
N LYS A 31 -1.95 -10.21 0.00
CA LYS A 31 -3.18 -10.89 -0.40
C LYS A 31 -4.31 -9.89 -0.66
N VAL A 32 -4.51 -8.91 0.23
CA VAL A 32 -5.48 -7.83 0.07
C VAL A 32 -5.21 -7.02 -1.21
N GLN A 33 -3.93 -6.72 -1.49
CA GLN A 33 -3.56 -6.04 -2.73
C GLN A 33 -3.80 -6.87 -3.98
N GLN A 34 -3.46 -8.15 -3.98
CA GLN A 34 -3.78 -9.08 -5.07
C GLN A 34 -5.27 -9.15 -5.34
N MET A 35 -6.07 -8.96 -4.30
CA MET A 35 -7.52 -8.87 -4.36
C MET A 35 -8.03 -7.49 -4.79
N GLY A 36 -7.18 -6.59 -5.27
CA GLY A 36 -7.57 -5.34 -5.90
C GLY A 36 -7.74 -4.15 -4.94
N VAL A 37 -7.64 -4.38 -3.63
CA VAL A 37 -7.64 -3.28 -2.66
C VAL A 37 -6.31 -2.54 -2.76
N ARG A 38 -6.36 -1.22 -2.93
CA ARG A 38 -5.14 -0.39 -2.95
C ARG A 38 -4.75 -0.04 -1.51
N ILE A 39 -3.45 0.02 -1.23
CA ILE A 39 -2.93 0.41 0.08
C ILE A 39 -2.35 1.82 0.03
N VAL A 40 -2.63 2.60 1.08
CA VAL A 40 -2.01 3.90 1.36
C VAL A 40 -1.23 3.79 2.66
N LEU A 41 0.08 4.08 2.63
CA LEU A 41 0.84 4.31 3.87
C LEU A 41 0.68 5.77 4.27
N ALA A 42 0.21 6.06 5.48
CA ALA A 42 -0.04 7.40 5.97
C ALA A 42 0.75 7.66 7.26
N SER A 43 1.83 8.44 7.19
CA SER A 43 2.77 8.60 8.32
C SER A 43 3.36 10.02 8.42
N GLY A 44 3.83 10.36 9.62
CA GLY A 44 4.63 11.57 9.87
C GLY A 44 6.04 11.51 9.29
N ARG A 45 6.53 10.32 8.95
CA ARG A 45 7.85 10.11 8.35
C ARG A 45 7.99 10.86 7.02
N PRO A 46 9.22 11.29 6.66
CA PRO A 46 9.52 11.76 5.32
C PRO A 46 9.33 10.66 4.29
N THR A 47 9.04 11.05 3.04
CA THR A 47 8.84 10.12 1.92
C THR A 47 9.95 9.09 1.81
N TYR A 48 11.21 9.52 1.94
CA TYR A 48 12.38 8.64 1.85
C TYR A 48 12.33 7.51 2.89
N GLY A 49 11.96 7.83 4.14
CA GLY A 49 11.83 6.86 5.22
C GLY A 49 10.71 5.83 5.01
N LEU A 50 9.72 6.14 4.15
CA LEU A 50 8.63 5.22 3.81
C LEU A 50 8.95 4.35 2.59
N MET A 51 9.92 4.72 1.76
CA MET A 51 10.24 3.97 0.54
C MET A 51 10.62 2.50 0.78
N PRO A 52 11.40 2.13 1.81
CA PRO A 52 11.69 0.72 2.10
C PRO A 52 10.43 -0.08 2.44
N ILE A 53 9.50 0.51 3.21
CA ILE A 53 8.24 -0.11 3.63
C ILE A 53 7.32 -0.29 2.42
N ALA A 54 7.19 0.75 1.60
CA ALA A 54 6.41 0.71 0.35
C ALA A 54 6.94 -0.36 -0.62
N LYS A 55 8.27 -0.53 -0.70
CA LYS A 55 8.90 -1.59 -1.50
C LYS A 55 8.62 -2.98 -0.93
N ALA A 56 8.73 -3.17 0.39
CA ALA A 56 8.44 -4.45 1.04
C ALA A 56 6.99 -4.89 0.81
N LEU A 57 6.05 -3.94 0.82
CA LEU A 57 4.64 -4.18 0.50
C LEU A 57 4.36 -4.23 -1.01
N GLU A 58 5.36 -4.07 -1.86
CA GLU A 58 5.21 -4.02 -3.32
C GLU A 58 4.17 -3.00 -3.80
N LEU A 59 4.01 -1.86 -3.12
CA LEU A 59 2.95 -0.89 -3.44
C LEU A 59 3.00 -0.43 -4.90
N GLY A 60 4.20 -0.31 -5.48
CA GLY A 60 4.36 0.03 -6.90
C GLY A 60 3.78 -1.00 -7.87
N ASN A 61 3.75 -2.28 -7.50
CA ASN A 61 3.16 -3.34 -8.33
C ASN A 61 1.61 -3.32 -8.28
N TYR A 62 1.06 -2.81 -7.18
CA TYR A 62 -0.37 -2.87 -6.89
C TYR A 62 -1.08 -1.52 -6.95
N GLY A 63 -0.37 -0.45 -7.33
CA GLY A 63 -0.94 0.90 -7.47
C GLY A 63 -1.26 1.55 -6.12
N GLY A 64 -0.42 1.31 -5.11
CA GLY A 64 -0.53 1.93 -3.79
C GLY A 64 0.01 3.36 -3.75
N PHE A 65 -0.20 4.02 -2.62
CA PHE A 65 0.17 5.41 -2.40
C PHE A 65 0.97 5.59 -1.11
N ILE A 66 1.78 6.65 -1.08
CA ILE A 66 2.53 7.08 0.09
C ILE A 66 2.04 8.48 0.45
N LEU A 67 1.55 8.64 1.67
CA LEU A 67 1.15 9.89 2.28
C LEU A 67 2.15 10.16 3.42
N SER A 68 3.07 11.08 3.19
CA SER A 68 4.18 11.41 4.08
C SER A 68 3.99 12.77 4.75
N TYR A 69 4.85 13.08 5.72
CA TYR A 69 4.84 14.36 6.45
C TYR A 69 3.45 14.67 7.05
N ASN A 70 2.77 13.68 7.61
CA ASN A 70 1.42 13.80 8.19
C ASN A 70 0.34 14.31 7.21
N GLY A 71 0.58 14.19 5.89
CA GLY A 71 -0.31 14.70 4.85
C GLY A 71 0.27 15.83 4.03
N GLY A 72 1.53 16.22 4.27
CA GLY A 72 2.21 17.24 3.47
C GLY A 72 2.45 16.82 2.02
N GLN A 73 2.50 15.52 1.73
CA GLN A 73 2.76 15.01 0.39
C GLN A 73 2.00 13.72 0.10
N ILE A 74 1.56 13.53 -1.15
CA ILE A 74 1.03 12.26 -1.65
C ILE A 74 1.77 11.87 -2.93
N ILE A 75 2.31 10.65 -2.95
CA ILE A 75 2.97 10.07 -4.13
C ILE A 75 2.29 8.77 -4.53
N ASN A 76 2.11 8.57 -5.84
CA ASN A 76 1.77 7.29 -6.41
C ASN A 76 3.01 6.38 -6.41
N ALA A 77 2.97 5.27 -5.67
CA ALA A 77 4.12 4.39 -5.52
C ALA A 77 4.52 3.65 -6.80
N GLN A 78 3.61 3.57 -7.79
CA GLN A 78 3.86 2.91 -9.08
C GLN A 78 4.59 3.85 -10.06
N SER A 79 4.08 5.07 -10.23
CA SER A 79 4.62 6.01 -11.22
C SER A 79 5.67 6.95 -10.64
N GLY A 80 5.74 7.11 -9.31
CA GLY A 80 6.49 8.17 -8.65
C GLY A 80 5.84 9.56 -8.81
N GLU A 81 4.62 9.62 -9.36
CA GLU A 81 3.92 10.89 -9.59
C GLU A 81 3.54 11.54 -8.27
N LEU A 82 3.86 12.83 -8.14
CA LEU A 82 3.46 13.69 -7.05
C LEU A 82 2.02 14.17 -7.26
N LEU A 83 1.09 13.64 -6.47
CA LEU A 83 -0.35 13.91 -6.62
C LEU A 83 -0.81 15.14 -5.82
N PHE A 84 -0.15 15.38 -4.69
CA PHE A 84 -0.44 16.49 -3.80
C PHE A 84 0.82 16.86 -3.03
N GLU A 85 1.00 18.15 -2.79
CA GLU A 85 2.10 18.66 -1.98
C GLU A 85 1.75 20.01 -1.36
N ARG A 86 2.16 20.19 -0.11
CA ARG A 86 2.18 21.49 0.57
C ARG A 86 3.57 21.69 1.17
N ARG A 87 4.08 22.90 1.00
CA ARG A 87 5.40 23.30 1.49
C ARG A 87 5.31 24.59 2.30
N ILE A 88 6.24 24.75 3.23
CA ILE A 88 6.45 25.96 4.00
C ILE A 88 7.04 27.01 3.06
N ASN A 89 6.53 28.24 3.13
CA ASN A 89 7.16 29.36 2.41
C ASN A 89 8.60 29.57 2.95
N PRO A 90 9.65 29.47 2.12
CA PRO A 90 11.04 29.67 2.53
C PRO A 90 11.29 30.98 3.29
N GLU A 91 10.51 32.03 3.02
CA GLU A 91 10.61 33.31 3.73
C GLU A 91 10.33 33.21 5.24
N MET A 92 9.71 32.13 5.70
CA MET A 92 9.48 31.85 7.11
C MET A 92 10.70 31.28 7.82
N LEU A 93 11.65 30.69 7.09
CA LEU A 93 12.81 29.99 7.67
C LEU A 93 13.69 30.89 8.54
N PRO A 94 14.01 32.15 8.16
CA PRO A 94 14.77 33.04 9.03
C PRO A 94 14.05 33.33 10.36
N TYR A 95 12.72 33.39 10.35
CA TYR A 95 11.95 33.57 11.57
C TYR A 95 11.97 32.32 12.47
N LEU A 96 11.81 31.13 11.88
CA LEU A 96 11.89 29.86 12.60
C LEU A 96 13.28 29.65 13.21
N GLU A 97 14.34 29.84 12.42
CA GLU A 97 15.73 29.74 12.88
C GLU A 97 16.03 30.72 14.01
N LYS A 98 15.64 32.00 13.85
CA LYS A 98 15.83 33.03 14.89
C LYS A 98 15.17 32.65 16.20
N LYS A 99 13.97 32.06 16.15
CA LYS A 99 13.25 31.61 17.34
C LYS A 99 13.86 30.36 17.94
N SER A 100 14.34 29.42 17.11
CA SER A 100 15.08 28.25 17.57
C SER A 100 16.30 28.68 18.38
N ARG A 101 17.16 29.53 17.81
CA ARG A 101 18.35 30.06 18.47
C ARG A 101 18.05 30.82 19.76
N LYS A 102 17.00 31.66 19.76
CA LYS A 102 16.62 32.44 20.94
C LYS A 102 16.24 31.54 22.13
N ASN A 103 15.62 30.39 21.87
CA ASN A 103 15.21 29.45 22.92
C ASN A 103 16.24 28.35 23.17
N GLY A 104 17.35 28.31 22.43
CA GLY A 104 18.35 27.24 22.55
C GLY A 104 17.90 25.89 21.99
N PHE A 105 16.99 25.91 21.01
CA PHE A 105 16.50 24.70 20.35
C PHE A 105 17.32 24.40 19.10
N ALA A 106 17.54 23.12 18.82
CA ALA A 106 18.04 22.69 17.52
C ALA A 106 16.92 22.75 16.47
N ILE A 107 17.29 22.95 15.21
CA ILE A 107 16.32 22.97 14.09
C ILE A 107 16.80 22.05 12.96
N PHE A 108 15.86 21.38 12.32
CA PHE A 108 16.15 20.62 11.11
C PHE A 108 14.98 20.56 10.12
N THR A 109 15.31 20.19 8.88
CA THR A 109 14.35 19.87 7.82
C THR A 109 14.84 18.66 7.01
N TYR A 110 13.99 18.15 6.14
CA TYR A 110 14.28 17.03 5.25
C TYR A 110 14.48 17.54 3.82
N HIS A 111 15.46 16.95 3.13
CA HIS A 111 15.66 17.13 1.70
C HIS A 111 16.12 15.81 1.09
N GLU A 112 15.28 15.21 0.25
CA GLU A 112 15.56 13.91 -0.38
C GLU A 112 15.97 12.82 0.63
N ASP A 113 17.23 12.35 0.58
CA ASP A 113 17.81 11.34 1.47
C ASP A 113 18.57 11.94 2.67
N THR A 114 18.36 13.22 2.97
CA THR A 114 19.11 13.96 4.00
C THR A 114 18.23 14.70 5.00
N ILE A 115 18.77 14.86 6.20
CA ILE A 115 18.39 15.86 7.19
C ILE A 115 19.40 17.01 7.11
N ILE A 116 18.90 18.23 6.98
CA ILE A 116 19.71 19.46 7.06
C ILE A 116 19.45 20.09 8.43
N THR A 117 20.50 20.35 9.22
CA THR A 117 20.37 20.85 10.60
C THR A 117 21.55 21.74 11.03
N ASP A 118 21.28 22.64 11.98
CA ASP A 118 22.33 23.41 12.67
C ASP A 118 23.02 22.64 13.82
N SER A 119 22.49 21.46 14.17
CA SER A 119 22.89 20.72 15.38
C SER A 119 23.08 19.22 15.09
N PRO A 120 24.05 18.82 14.26
CA PRO A 120 24.24 17.43 13.81
C PRO A 120 24.62 16.44 14.93
N GLU A 121 25.04 16.97 16.08
CA GLU A 121 25.41 16.18 17.26
C GLU A 121 24.20 15.85 18.16
N ASN A 122 23.04 16.49 17.94
CA ASN A 122 21.85 16.27 18.75
C ASN A 122 21.35 14.82 18.64
N GLU A 123 21.16 14.15 19.79
CA GLU A 123 20.84 12.72 19.85
C GLU A 123 19.48 12.39 19.20
N HIS A 124 18.47 13.23 19.40
CA HIS A 124 17.14 13.03 18.81
C HIS A 124 17.16 13.19 17.29
N ILE A 125 17.95 14.12 16.76
CA ILE A 125 18.13 14.29 15.31
C ILE A 125 18.86 13.10 14.71
N ARG A 126 19.88 12.57 15.41
CA ARG A 126 20.57 11.34 15.00
C ARG A 126 19.66 10.13 14.99
N HIS A 127 18.81 10.00 16.01
CA HIS A 127 17.83 8.93 16.07
C HIS A 127 16.80 9.03 14.93
N GLU A 128 16.29 10.23 14.64
CA GLU A 128 15.38 10.47 13.51
C GLU A 128 16.04 10.15 12.16
N ALA A 129 17.32 10.49 12.00
CA ALA A 129 18.09 10.14 10.81
C ALA A 129 18.25 8.61 10.67
N GLU A 130 18.59 7.91 11.75
CA GLU A 130 18.72 6.45 11.77
C GLU A 130 17.40 5.75 11.46
N LEU A 131 16.31 6.17 12.11
CA LEU A 131 14.97 5.60 11.94
C LEU A 131 14.48 5.67 10.49
N ASN A 132 14.87 6.73 9.77
CA ASN A 132 14.45 6.99 8.39
C ASN A 132 15.54 6.68 7.34
N GLY A 133 16.72 6.23 7.78
CA GLY A 133 17.86 5.95 6.89
C GLY A 133 18.41 7.17 6.16
N LEU A 134 18.41 8.34 6.80
CA LEU A 134 18.83 9.62 6.23
C LEU A 134 20.26 9.98 6.60
N LYS A 135 20.94 10.72 5.72
CA LYS A 135 22.24 11.34 6.00
C LYS A 135 22.06 12.68 6.70
N ILE A 136 22.96 13.05 7.60
CA ILE A 136 22.93 14.37 8.24
C ILE A 136 23.88 15.32 7.51
N ILE A 137 23.37 16.49 7.14
CA ILE A 137 24.13 17.63 6.62
C ILE A 137 24.12 18.72 7.70
N ALA A 138 25.32 19.10 8.13
CA ALA A 138 25.53 20.11 9.15
C ALA A 138 25.63 21.51 8.51
N GLU A 139 24.72 22.41 8.86
CA GLU A 139 24.64 23.75 8.31
C GLU A 139 24.46 24.79 9.41
N THR A 140 25.50 25.58 9.64
CA THR A 140 25.50 26.58 10.70
C THR A 140 24.54 27.73 10.42
N GLU A 141 24.19 28.02 9.16
CA GLU A 141 23.21 29.05 8.78
C GLU A 141 22.01 28.39 8.11
N PHE A 142 21.14 27.78 8.93
CA PHE A 142 20.05 26.90 8.48
C PHE A 142 19.15 27.56 7.42
N SER A 143 18.67 28.79 7.63
CA SER A 143 17.77 29.46 6.69
C SER A 143 18.43 29.92 5.39
N ILE A 144 19.77 29.95 5.33
CA ILE A 144 20.52 30.22 4.10
C ILE A 144 20.72 28.91 3.32
N ALA A 145 21.06 27.82 4.01
CA ALA A 145 21.28 26.52 3.38
C ALA A 145 19.99 25.88 2.84
N VAL A 146 18.85 26.13 3.49
CA VAL A 146 17.54 25.67 3.04
C VAL A 146 16.96 26.70 2.07
N ASP A 147 17.46 26.69 0.82
CA ASP A 147 17.06 27.59 -0.27
C ASP A 147 15.86 27.08 -1.09
N PHE A 148 15.21 26.02 -0.60
CA PHE A 148 14.01 25.42 -1.16
C PHE A 148 12.85 25.50 -0.16
N ALA A 149 11.63 25.22 -0.63
CA ALA A 149 10.44 25.17 0.22
C ALA A 149 10.33 23.79 0.89
N PRO A 150 10.53 23.63 2.21
CA PRO A 150 10.47 22.31 2.84
C PRO A 150 9.03 21.87 3.11
N CYS A 151 8.78 20.54 3.15
CA CYS A 151 7.46 20.01 3.52
C CYS A 151 7.16 20.17 5.03
N LYS A 152 8.19 20.13 5.88
CA LYS A 152 8.09 20.39 7.32
C LYS A 152 9.41 20.88 7.88
N CYS A 153 9.37 21.62 8.99
CA CYS A 153 10.53 21.92 9.82
C CYS A 153 10.28 21.42 11.24
N MET A 154 11.35 21.03 11.91
CA MET A 154 11.29 20.43 13.24
C MET A 154 12.18 21.24 14.18
N LEU A 155 11.66 21.57 15.36
CA LEU A 155 12.48 22.10 16.46
C LEU A 155 12.62 21.03 17.54
N VAL A 156 13.80 20.98 18.15
CA VAL A 156 14.19 19.92 19.07
C VAL A 156 14.73 20.48 20.37
N SER A 157 14.22 20.01 21.49
CA SER A 157 14.71 20.35 22.83
C SER A 157 14.27 19.31 23.86
N ASP A 158 15.11 19.08 24.88
CA ASP A 158 14.72 18.31 26.08
C ASP A 158 13.95 19.16 27.10
N ASP A 159 13.87 20.48 26.90
CA ASP A 159 13.07 21.38 27.73
C ASP A 159 11.60 21.37 27.24
N GLU A 160 10.83 20.41 27.75
CA GLU A 160 9.44 20.21 27.38
C GLU A 160 8.58 21.46 27.68
N GLU A 161 8.80 22.13 28.82
CA GLU A 161 8.03 23.33 29.19
C GLU A 161 8.30 24.47 28.20
N ALA A 162 9.55 24.65 27.77
CA ALA A 162 9.90 25.65 26.77
C ALA A 162 9.30 25.32 25.39
N LEU A 163 9.26 24.03 24.99
CA LEU A 163 8.59 23.62 23.76
C LEU A 163 7.08 23.88 23.81
N VAL A 164 6.41 23.54 24.92
CA VAL A 164 4.98 23.83 25.13
C VAL A 164 4.72 25.33 25.07
N GLY A 165 5.56 26.14 25.72
CA GLY A 165 5.45 27.59 25.67
C GLY A 165 5.59 28.15 24.24
N LEU A 166 6.49 27.59 23.44
CA LEU A 166 6.66 27.99 22.04
C LEU A 166 5.50 27.50 21.15
N GLU A 167 5.03 26.27 21.35
CA GLU A 167 3.85 25.69 20.69
C GLU A 167 2.64 26.61 20.87
N ASP A 168 2.30 26.99 22.10
CA ASP A 168 1.16 27.85 22.40
C ASP A 168 1.31 29.27 21.84
N HIS A 169 2.54 29.79 21.81
CA HIS A 169 2.83 31.08 21.21
C HIS A 169 2.64 31.04 19.68
N TRP A 170 3.16 30.00 19.04
CA TRP A 170 3.12 29.85 17.59
C TRP A 170 1.75 29.45 17.06
N ARG A 171 1.01 28.59 17.75
CA ARG A 171 -0.41 28.31 17.42
C ARG A 171 -1.24 29.58 17.27
N ARG A 172 -0.98 30.59 18.11
CA ARG A 172 -1.65 31.90 18.02
C ARG A 172 -1.06 32.79 16.93
N ARG A 173 0.27 32.87 16.86
CA ARG A 173 0.98 33.84 15.99
C ARG A 173 1.03 33.43 14.52
N LEU A 174 1.11 32.13 14.25
CA LEU A 174 1.24 31.55 12.91
C LEU A 174 -0.08 31.00 12.36
N ASN A 175 -1.18 31.14 13.12
CA ASN A 175 -2.50 30.66 12.73
C ASN A 175 -2.86 31.13 11.31
N GLY A 176 -3.31 30.20 10.46
CA GLY A 176 -3.65 30.45 9.07
C GLY A 176 -2.46 30.49 8.11
N ALA A 177 -1.22 30.43 8.60
CA ALA A 177 0.00 30.35 7.80
C ALA A 177 0.74 29.02 7.98
N LEU A 178 0.97 28.60 9.23
CA LEU A 178 1.62 27.35 9.59
C LEU A 178 0.91 26.71 10.79
N ASP A 179 0.81 25.39 10.78
CA ASP A 179 0.36 24.63 11.94
C ASP A 179 1.56 24.16 12.76
N VAL A 180 1.37 24.15 14.07
CA VAL A 180 2.40 23.82 15.04
C VAL A 180 1.83 22.91 16.11
N PHE A 181 2.47 21.76 16.29
CA PHE A 181 2.09 20.75 17.28
C PHE A 181 3.30 19.89 17.65
N ARG A 182 3.26 19.27 18.83
CA ARG A 182 4.27 18.29 19.22
C ARG A 182 3.88 16.88 18.75
N SER A 183 4.84 16.16 18.18
CA SER A 183 4.71 14.73 17.86
C SER A 183 5.36 13.82 18.91
N GLU A 184 6.42 14.31 19.55
CA GLU A 184 7.09 13.69 20.69
C GLU A 184 7.34 14.75 21.78
N PRO A 185 7.63 14.38 23.04
CA PRO A 185 7.92 15.33 24.10
C PRO A 185 9.03 16.33 23.75
N TYR A 186 9.99 15.91 22.92
CA TYR A 186 11.16 16.67 22.49
C TYR A 186 11.07 17.23 21.06
N PHE A 187 9.98 16.96 20.32
CA PHE A 187 9.79 17.43 18.95
C PHE A 187 8.61 18.37 18.81
N LEU A 188 8.89 19.56 18.26
CA LEU A 188 7.87 20.51 17.82
C LEU A 188 7.86 20.56 16.29
N GLU A 189 6.79 20.06 15.68
CA GLU A 189 6.60 20.10 14.24
C GLU A 189 6.04 21.44 13.82
N VAL A 190 6.60 21.97 12.73
CA VAL A 190 6.06 23.12 11.99
C VAL A 190 5.75 22.64 10.59
N VAL A 191 4.48 22.72 10.21
CA VAL A 191 3.98 22.25 8.90
C VAL A 191 3.12 23.33 8.24
N PRO A 192 2.88 23.23 6.92
CA PRO A 192 1.92 24.12 6.25
C PRO A 192 0.54 24.04 6.89
N CYS A 193 -0.16 25.18 6.94
CA CYS A 193 -1.52 25.24 7.49
C CYS A 193 -2.47 24.25 6.80
N SER A 194 -3.36 23.65 7.59
CA SER A 194 -4.42 22.72 7.17
C SER A 194 -3.90 21.38 6.63
N ILE A 195 -2.73 20.94 7.09
CA ILE A 195 -2.20 19.61 6.81
C ILE A 195 -2.56 18.65 7.94
N ASP A 196 -3.40 17.67 7.59
CA ASP A 196 -3.57 16.46 8.38
C ASP A 196 -3.83 15.26 7.45
N LYS A 197 -3.71 14.04 8.00
CA LYS A 197 -3.85 12.80 7.24
C LYS A 197 -5.23 12.67 6.59
N SER A 198 -6.30 13.14 7.24
CA SER A 198 -7.69 12.99 6.78
C SER A 198 -8.02 13.92 5.61
N ASN A 199 -7.67 15.20 5.73
CA ASN A 199 -7.89 16.19 4.68
C ASN A 199 -7.11 15.83 3.41
N THR A 200 -5.85 15.42 3.58
CA THR A 200 -5.00 14.98 2.47
C THR A 200 -5.51 13.66 1.87
N LEU A 201 -5.99 12.72 2.69
CA LEU A 201 -6.67 11.52 2.20
C LEU A 201 -7.91 11.87 1.37
N GLY A 202 -8.72 12.84 1.80
CA GLY A 202 -9.88 13.33 1.05
C GLY A 202 -9.53 13.78 -0.38
N ALA A 203 -8.42 14.52 -0.54
CA ALA A 203 -7.93 14.94 -1.85
C ALA A 203 -7.50 13.74 -2.73
N LEU A 204 -6.95 12.68 -2.14
CA LEU A 204 -6.65 11.44 -2.86
C LEU A 204 -7.94 10.72 -3.26
N LEU A 205 -8.92 10.60 -2.36
CA LEU A 205 -10.19 9.93 -2.62
C LEU A 205 -10.95 10.56 -3.79
N GLU A 206 -11.01 11.90 -3.85
CA GLU A 206 -11.62 12.64 -4.94
C GLU A 206 -10.96 12.31 -6.29
N LYS A 207 -9.61 12.33 -6.34
CA LYS A 207 -8.85 11.96 -7.55
C LYS A 207 -9.09 10.51 -7.98
N LEU A 208 -9.31 9.60 -7.03
CA LEU A 208 -9.54 8.18 -7.30
C LEU A 208 -11.00 7.84 -7.60
N GLY A 209 -11.94 8.76 -7.39
CA GLY A 209 -13.37 8.48 -7.46
C GLY A 209 -13.81 7.41 -6.46
N ILE A 210 -13.20 7.38 -5.28
CA ILE A 210 -13.52 6.45 -4.18
C ILE A 210 -14.27 7.23 -3.10
N ASN A 211 -15.39 6.67 -2.62
CA ASN A 211 -16.10 7.27 -1.49
C ASN A 211 -15.53 6.79 -0.15
N SER A 212 -15.67 7.60 0.91
CA SER A 212 -15.19 7.25 2.25
C SER A 212 -15.75 5.91 2.75
N GLU A 213 -16.99 5.54 2.41
CA GLU A 213 -17.61 4.27 2.79
C GLU A 213 -16.88 3.03 2.23
N GLU A 214 -16.04 3.22 1.21
CA GLU A 214 -15.23 2.19 0.57
C GLU A 214 -13.79 2.12 1.13
N VAL A 215 -13.51 2.87 2.21
CA VAL A 215 -12.19 3.00 2.83
C VAL A 215 -12.16 2.29 4.19
N ILE A 216 -11.07 1.59 4.46
CA ILE A 216 -10.68 1.16 5.81
C ILE A 216 -9.48 2.00 6.23
N ALA A 217 -9.50 2.56 7.44
CA ALA A 217 -8.35 3.24 8.03
C ALA A 217 -7.95 2.57 9.34
N ILE A 218 -6.65 2.29 9.51
CA ILE A 218 -6.09 1.68 10.72
C ILE A 218 -5.00 2.59 11.27
N GLY A 219 -5.06 2.90 12.57
CA GLY A 219 -4.08 3.73 13.26
C GLY A 219 -4.11 3.53 14.78
N ASP A 220 -3.16 4.15 15.47
CA ASP A 220 -3.04 4.06 16.93
C ASP A 220 -2.87 5.42 17.62
N GLY A 221 -2.41 6.43 16.90
CA GLY A 221 -2.10 7.76 17.42
C GLY A 221 -3.26 8.75 17.34
N VAL A 222 -3.13 9.86 18.07
CA VAL A 222 -4.09 10.97 18.03
C VAL A 222 -4.17 11.60 16.63
N CYS A 223 -3.04 11.63 15.90
CA CYS A 223 -2.98 12.09 14.51
C CYS A 223 -3.79 11.21 13.53
N ASP A 224 -4.20 10.02 13.94
CA ASP A 224 -4.96 9.07 13.11
C ASP A 224 -6.47 9.18 13.32
N VAL A 225 -6.91 9.81 14.42
CA VAL A 225 -8.33 9.88 14.81
C VAL A 225 -9.21 10.41 13.67
N SER A 226 -8.76 11.46 12.97
CA SER A 226 -9.53 12.04 11.87
C SER A 226 -9.66 11.09 10.66
N MET A 227 -8.62 10.35 10.30
CA MET A 227 -8.70 9.36 9.21
C MET A 227 -9.50 8.12 9.62
N ILE A 228 -9.43 7.71 10.89
CA ILE A 228 -10.23 6.62 11.46
C ILE A 228 -11.72 6.98 11.40
N GLN A 229 -12.10 8.19 11.84
CA GLN A 229 -13.50 8.62 11.88
C GLN A 229 -14.10 8.90 10.50
N SER A 230 -13.29 9.29 9.52
CA SER A 230 -13.76 9.61 8.17
C SER A 230 -13.89 8.38 7.28
N ALA A 231 -13.22 7.26 7.61
CA ALA A 231 -13.31 6.02 6.85
C ALA A 231 -14.66 5.31 7.06
N GLY A 232 -15.09 4.55 6.06
CA GLY A 232 -16.27 3.68 6.16
C GLY A 232 -16.13 2.54 7.18
N LEU A 233 -14.88 2.23 7.56
CA LEU A 233 -14.53 1.41 8.70
C LEU A 233 -13.21 1.91 9.31
N GLY A 234 -13.31 2.60 10.44
CA GLY A 234 -12.18 3.02 11.25
C GLY A 234 -11.78 1.96 12.28
N ILE A 235 -10.49 1.62 12.34
CA ILE A 235 -9.97 0.60 13.25
C ILE A 235 -8.84 1.18 14.09
N ALA A 236 -8.96 1.11 15.42
CA ALA A 236 -7.88 1.44 16.34
C ALA A 236 -7.06 0.19 16.69
N MET A 237 -5.74 0.34 16.80
CA MET A 237 -4.85 -0.73 17.27
C MET A 237 -5.03 -1.03 18.77
N GLY A 238 -4.68 -2.23 19.20
CA GLY A 238 -4.78 -2.66 20.60
C GLY A 238 -3.86 -1.85 21.54
N ASN A 239 -2.71 -1.39 21.04
CA ASN A 239 -1.77 -0.50 21.74
C ASN A 239 -2.18 0.98 21.71
N ALA A 240 -3.26 1.35 21.00
CA ALA A 240 -3.72 2.73 20.94
C ALA A 240 -4.20 3.24 22.31
N GLN A 241 -4.14 4.56 22.52
CA GLN A 241 -4.72 5.19 23.70
C GLN A 241 -6.25 5.04 23.71
N ASP A 242 -6.87 5.04 24.89
CA ASP A 242 -8.32 4.89 25.03
C ASP A 242 -9.10 6.00 24.31
N SER A 243 -8.54 7.22 24.28
CA SER A 243 -9.07 8.36 23.53
C SER A 243 -9.17 8.09 22.02
N VAL A 244 -8.25 7.30 21.46
CA VAL A 244 -8.26 6.90 20.04
C VAL A 244 -9.23 5.73 19.83
N LYS A 245 -9.22 4.74 20.73
CA LYS A 245 -10.09 3.55 20.66
C LYS A 245 -11.58 3.89 20.64
N VAL A 246 -12.00 4.88 21.43
CA VAL A 246 -13.41 5.33 21.49
C VAL A 246 -13.86 5.98 20.18
N CYS A 247 -12.94 6.48 19.37
CA CYS A 247 -13.23 7.10 18.08
C CYS A 247 -13.32 6.10 16.91
N ALA A 248 -12.99 4.83 17.12
CA ALA A 248 -12.98 3.80 16.09
C ALA A 248 -14.24 2.93 16.11
N ASP A 249 -14.63 2.41 14.95
CA ASP A 249 -15.75 1.44 14.83
C ASP A 249 -15.37 0.08 15.42
N ARG A 250 -14.07 -0.25 15.36
CA ARG A 250 -13.51 -1.52 15.85
C ARG A 250 -12.14 -1.31 16.48
N ILE A 251 -11.79 -2.22 17.37
CA ILE A 251 -10.46 -2.32 17.96
C ILE A 251 -9.87 -3.67 17.52
N THR A 252 -8.61 -3.67 17.09
CA THR A 252 -7.86 -4.89 16.74
C THR A 252 -6.78 -5.19 17.79
N ALA A 253 -5.99 -6.24 17.60
CA ALA A 253 -4.85 -6.56 18.47
C ALA A 253 -3.76 -5.47 18.40
N SER A 254 -2.72 -5.57 19.24
CA SER A 254 -1.59 -4.64 19.15
C SER A 254 -0.76 -4.85 17.87
N ASN A 255 0.09 -3.91 17.54
CA ASN A 255 1.07 -4.03 16.45
C ASN A 255 2.00 -5.25 16.63
N ASP A 256 2.43 -5.54 17.86
CA ASP A 256 3.26 -6.73 18.19
C ASP A 256 2.49 -8.06 18.08
N GLU A 257 1.16 -8.02 18.04
CA GLU A 257 0.26 -9.18 17.94
C GLU A 257 -0.36 -9.32 16.54
N ASP A 258 0.24 -8.72 15.51
CA ASP A 258 -0.26 -8.71 14.13
C ASP A 258 -1.65 -8.07 13.97
N GLY A 259 -1.96 -7.02 14.73
CA GLY A 259 -3.26 -6.37 14.74
C GLY A 259 -3.74 -5.92 13.35
N VAL A 260 -2.85 -5.46 12.48
CA VAL A 260 -3.18 -5.14 11.08
C VAL A 260 -3.60 -6.38 10.30
N ALA A 261 -2.88 -7.50 10.44
CA ALA A 261 -3.24 -8.76 9.77
C ALA A 261 -4.62 -9.25 10.21
N GLU A 262 -4.88 -9.25 11.52
CA GLU A 262 -6.18 -9.66 12.08
C GLU A 262 -7.32 -8.78 11.54
N ALA A 263 -7.11 -7.46 11.51
CA ALA A 263 -8.10 -6.51 11.04
C ALA A 263 -8.47 -6.77 9.58
N VAL A 264 -7.49 -6.91 8.69
CA VAL A 264 -7.75 -7.12 7.25
C VAL A 264 -8.28 -8.52 6.95
N GLU A 265 -7.83 -9.54 7.69
CA GLU A 265 -8.37 -10.90 7.60
C GLU A 265 -9.87 -10.91 7.90
N LYS A 266 -10.30 -10.22 8.96
CA LYS A 266 -11.71 -10.15 9.36
C LYS A 266 -12.54 -9.22 8.48
N ALA A 267 -12.01 -8.07 8.10
CA ALA A 267 -12.78 -7.02 7.43
C ALA A 267 -12.83 -7.16 5.90
N ILE A 268 -11.82 -7.80 5.30
CA ILE A 268 -11.70 -7.92 3.84
C ILE A 268 -11.73 -9.39 3.44
N LEU A 269 -10.85 -10.22 4.02
CA LEU A 269 -10.63 -11.57 3.51
C LEU A 269 -11.72 -12.58 3.92
N ALA A 270 -12.35 -12.41 5.08
CA ALA A 270 -13.44 -13.27 5.53
C ALA A 270 -14.76 -13.00 4.78
N GLU A 271 -14.94 -11.82 4.18
CA GLU A 271 -16.18 -11.41 3.51
C GLU A 271 -16.19 -11.71 2.00
N ILE A 272 -15.13 -12.31 1.45
CA ILE A 272 -15.01 -12.56 0.01
C ILE A 272 -16.08 -13.54 -0.45
N ARG A 273 -16.95 -13.09 -1.35
CA ARG A 273 -17.85 -13.95 -2.10
C ARG A 273 -17.33 -14.14 -3.53
N PRO A 274 -17.69 -15.24 -4.23
CA PRO A 274 -17.36 -15.45 -5.64
C PRO A 274 -17.59 -14.23 -6.55
N ALA A 275 -18.68 -13.49 -6.32
CA ALA A 275 -19.03 -12.31 -7.13
C ALA A 275 -18.17 -11.05 -6.86
N ASP A 276 -17.29 -11.08 -5.85
CA ASP A 276 -16.54 -9.90 -5.38
C ASP A 276 -15.09 -9.84 -5.86
N VAL A 277 -14.62 -10.83 -6.63
CA VAL A 277 -13.26 -10.83 -7.20
C VAL A 277 -13.16 -9.73 -8.27
N PRO A 278 -12.23 -8.75 -8.16
CA PRO A 278 -12.19 -7.62 -9.09
C PRO A 278 -11.46 -7.96 -10.39
N LEU A 279 -12.16 -8.69 -11.27
CA LEU A 279 -11.61 -9.18 -12.53
C LEU A 279 -11.04 -8.06 -13.41
N GLU A 280 -11.68 -6.89 -13.45
CA GLU A 280 -11.21 -5.76 -14.25
C GLU A 280 -9.82 -5.28 -13.81
N GLN A 281 -9.59 -5.14 -12.50
CA GLN A 281 -8.29 -4.73 -11.95
C GLN A 281 -7.22 -5.82 -12.15
N LEU A 282 -7.59 -7.09 -11.99
CA LEU A 282 -6.71 -8.21 -12.29
C LEU A 282 -6.27 -8.21 -13.76
N ASN A 283 -7.21 -7.98 -14.68
CA ASN A 283 -6.94 -7.89 -16.12
C ASN A 283 -6.07 -6.68 -16.48
N GLN A 284 -6.31 -5.51 -15.86
CA GLN A 284 -5.49 -4.32 -16.09
C GLN A 284 -4.04 -4.54 -15.66
N ARG A 285 -3.80 -5.18 -14.51
CA ARG A 285 -2.45 -5.49 -14.03
C ARG A 285 -1.72 -6.51 -14.88
N ALA A 286 -2.44 -7.50 -15.40
CA ALA A 286 -1.87 -8.53 -16.26
C ALA A 286 -1.38 -8.01 -17.63
N ARG A 287 -1.72 -6.78 -18.01
CA ARG A 287 -1.39 -6.16 -19.30
C ARG A 287 0.11 -6.19 -19.65
N HIS A 288 0.99 -6.11 -18.65
CA HIS A 288 2.45 -6.11 -18.82
C HIS A 288 3.11 -7.45 -18.45
N ALA A 289 2.34 -8.53 -18.37
CA ALA A 289 2.81 -9.88 -18.11
C ALA A 289 2.54 -10.80 -19.31
N LEU A 290 3.01 -12.05 -19.26
CA LEU A 290 2.75 -13.07 -20.29
C LEU A 290 1.25 -13.15 -20.65
N MET A 291 0.38 -13.09 -19.65
CA MET A 291 -1.07 -13.09 -19.81
C MET A 291 -1.58 -11.96 -20.73
N GLY A 292 -1.17 -10.72 -20.46
CA GLY A 292 -1.52 -9.57 -21.29
C GLY A 292 -0.94 -9.65 -22.70
N ASN A 293 0.30 -10.15 -22.83
CA ASN A 293 0.94 -10.37 -24.12
C ASN A 293 0.20 -11.41 -24.97
N LEU A 294 -0.45 -12.41 -24.35
CA LEU A 294 -1.29 -13.40 -25.05
C LEU A 294 -2.75 -12.94 -25.19
N GLY A 295 -3.12 -11.77 -24.67
CA GLY A 295 -4.50 -11.26 -24.70
C GLY A 295 -5.46 -12.03 -23.80
N ILE A 296 -4.96 -12.71 -22.78
CA ILE A 296 -5.79 -13.45 -21.83
C ILE A 296 -6.55 -12.46 -20.93
N GLN A 297 -7.85 -12.70 -20.72
CA GLN A 297 -8.71 -11.90 -19.85
C GLN A 297 -9.58 -12.79 -18.97
N TYR A 298 -9.51 -12.63 -17.65
CA TYR A 298 -10.43 -13.27 -16.72
C TYR A 298 -11.86 -12.76 -16.93
N THR A 299 -12.81 -13.68 -16.94
CA THR A 299 -14.24 -13.42 -17.16
C THR A 299 -15.12 -13.90 -16.01
N TYR A 300 -14.62 -14.81 -15.18
CA TYR A 300 -15.30 -15.30 -13.98
C TYR A 300 -14.28 -15.85 -12.97
N ALA A 301 -14.52 -15.68 -11.68
CA ALA A 301 -13.71 -16.32 -10.63
C ALA A 301 -14.54 -16.63 -9.38
N SER A 302 -14.21 -17.73 -8.74
CA SER A 302 -14.82 -18.24 -7.52
C SER A 302 -13.86 -19.24 -6.86
N GLU A 303 -14.21 -19.75 -5.68
CA GLU A 303 -13.38 -20.74 -4.99
C GLU A 303 -13.23 -22.07 -5.75
N ASP A 304 -14.23 -22.45 -6.54
CA ASP A 304 -14.30 -23.74 -7.22
C ASP A 304 -14.14 -23.65 -8.74
N ARG A 305 -14.32 -22.45 -9.31
CA ARG A 305 -14.26 -22.22 -10.77
C ARG A 305 -13.65 -20.88 -11.15
N VAL A 306 -12.79 -20.88 -12.16
CA VAL A 306 -12.22 -19.67 -12.78
C VAL A 306 -12.33 -19.77 -14.29
N GLU A 307 -12.67 -18.67 -14.97
CA GLU A 307 -12.72 -18.59 -16.43
C GLU A 307 -11.92 -17.42 -16.97
N ALA A 308 -11.34 -17.63 -18.14
CA ALA A 308 -10.70 -16.59 -18.92
C ALA A 308 -10.88 -16.85 -20.41
N THR A 309 -10.81 -15.78 -21.20
CA THR A 309 -10.78 -15.84 -22.67
C THR A 309 -9.40 -15.48 -23.20
N MET A 310 -9.05 -15.98 -24.38
CA MET A 310 -7.82 -15.66 -25.10
C MET A 310 -8.10 -15.64 -26.61
N PRO A 311 -7.71 -14.58 -27.35
CA PRO A 311 -7.88 -14.54 -28.79
C PRO A 311 -6.94 -15.50 -29.51
N VAL A 312 -7.37 -16.02 -30.66
CA VAL A 312 -6.52 -16.73 -31.61
C VAL A 312 -6.09 -15.74 -32.69
N ASP A 313 -4.93 -15.12 -32.50
CA ASP A 313 -4.35 -14.13 -33.41
C ASP A 313 -2.84 -14.34 -33.54
N GLU A 314 -2.14 -13.40 -34.17
CA GLU A 314 -0.70 -13.43 -34.40
C GLU A 314 0.15 -13.73 -33.15
N ARG A 315 -0.37 -13.47 -31.94
CA ARG A 315 0.33 -13.67 -30.66
C ARG A 315 0.25 -15.11 -30.16
N THR A 316 -0.82 -15.81 -30.53
CA THR A 316 -1.20 -17.12 -29.94
C THR A 316 -1.27 -18.24 -30.97
N ARG A 317 -1.23 -17.92 -32.27
CA ARG A 317 -1.28 -18.91 -33.36
C ARG A 317 0.09 -19.43 -33.78
N GLN A 318 0.09 -20.62 -34.36
CA GLN A 318 1.18 -21.17 -35.14
C GLN A 318 1.21 -20.53 -36.54
N PRO A 319 2.31 -20.66 -37.30
CA PRO A 319 2.43 -20.12 -38.66
C PRO A 319 1.29 -20.50 -39.61
N PHE A 320 0.64 -21.64 -39.37
CA PHE A 320 -0.48 -22.16 -40.18
C PHE A 320 -1.87 -21.65 -39.77
N GLY A 321 -1.96 -20.63 -38.89
CA GLY A 321 -3.25 -20.03 -38.51
C GLY A 321 -4.06 -20.82 -37.48
N ILE A 322 -3.43 -21.73 -36.74
CA ILE A 322 -4.06 -22.59 -35.73
C ILE A 322 -3.53 -22.19 -34.34
N LEU A 323 -4.38 -22.22 -33.32
CA LEU A 323 -3.97 -21.96 -31.94
C LEU A 323 -2.77 -22.83 -31.51
N HIS A 324 -1.75 -22.19 -30.95
CA HIS A 324 -0.56 -22.85 -30.45
C HIS A 324 -0.86 -23.62 -29.16
N GLY A 325 -0.45 -24.89 -29.09
CA GLY A 325 -0.66 -25.73 -27.90
C GLY A 325 -0.09 -25.11 -26.62
N GLY A 326 1.12 -24.56 -26.70
CA GLY A 326 1.73 -23.80 -25.60
C GLY A 326 0.93 -22.57 -25.13
N ALA A 327 0.20 -21.89 -26.02
CA ALA A 327 -0.68 -20.79 -25.62
C ALA A 327 -1.91 -21.32 -24.84
N SER A 328 -2.42 -22.49 -25.22
CA SER A 328 -3.47 -23.17 -24.45
C SER A 328 -3.00 -23.56 -23.05
N LEU A 329 -1.75 -24.04 -22.91
CA LEU A 329 -1.16 -24.36 -21.61
C LEU A 329 -0.95 -23.10 -20.76
N ALA A 330 -0.47 -22.00 -21.35
CA ALA A 330 -0.32 -20.72 -20.66
C ALA A 330 -1.67 -20.18 -20.16
N LEU A 331 -2.73 -20.27 -20.98
CA LEU A 331 -4.09 -19.94 -20.58
C LEU A 331 -4.56 -20.81 -19.41
N ALA A 332 -4.32 -22.13 -19.46
CA ALA A 332 -4.71 -23.05 -18.41
C ALA A 332 -3.97 -22.80 -17.09
N GLU A 333 -2.65 -22.60 -17.14
CA GLU A 333 -1.83 -22.29 -15.98
C GLU A 333 -2.27 -20.97 -15.33
N THR A 334 -2.63 -19.98 -16.14
CA THR A 334 -3.16 -18.69 -15.69
C THR A 334 -4.43 -18.84 -14.84
N VAL A 335 -5.46 -19.51 -15.37
CA VAL A 335 -6.75 -19.66 -14.65
C VAL A 335 -6.64 -20.54 -13.42
N ALA A 336 -5.84 -21.61 -13.47
CA ALA A 336 -5.59 -22.47 -12.31
C ALA A 336 -4.77 -21.76 -11.23
N GLY A 337 -3.80 -20.92 -11.63
CA GLY A 337 -3.01 -20.08 -10.74
C GLY A 337 -3.88 -19.11 -9.94
N LEU A 338 -4.78 -18.38 -10.61
CA LEU A 338 -5.75 -17.50 -9.94
C LEU A 338 -6.68 -18.30 -9.01
N GLY A 339 -7.20 -19.44 -9.47
CA GLY A 339 -8.06 -20.28 -8.64
C GLY A 339 -7.36 -20.72 -7.36
N SER A 340 -6.12 -21.23 -7.46
CA SER A 340 -5.33 -21.57 -6.27
C SER A 340 -5.05 -20.35 -5.40
N MET A 341 -4.78 -19.20 -6.01
CA MET A 341 -4.46 -17.98 -5.27
C MET A 341 -5.66 -17.55 -4.44
N ILE A 342 -6.89 -17.58 -4.98
CA ILE A 342 -8.13 -17.30 -4.25
C ILE A 342 -8.22 -18.14 -2.97
N LEU A 343 -7.89 -19.43 -3.07
CA LEU A 343 -7.96 -20.41 -1.99
C LEU A 343 -6.83 -20.33 -0.95
N CYS A 344 -5.69 -19.73 -1.30
CA CYS A 344 -4.56 -19.60 -0.38
C CYS A 344 -4.90 -18.77 0.84
N LYS A 345 -4.38 -19.21 1.99
CA LYS A 345 -4.36 -18.40 3.20
C LYS A 345 -3.46 -17.18 3.01
N PRO A 346 -3.63 -16.13 3.84
CA PRO A 346 -2.78 -14.94 3.80
C PRO A 346 -1.29 -15.24 3.75
N ASP A 347 -0.82 -16.21 4.53
CA ASP A 347 0.58 -16.60 4.69
C ASP A 347 1.08 -17.64 3.66
N GLU A 348 0.30 -17.91 2.63
CA GLU A 348 0.59 -18.91 1.59
C GLU A 348 0.86 -18.25 0.22
N ILE A 349 1.66 -18.92 -0.60
CA ILE A 349 1.87 -18.61 -2.02
C ILE A 349 1.58 -19.82 -2.89
N VAL A 350 1.23 -19.51 -4.13
CA VAL A 350 1.00 -20.48 -5.19
C VAL A 350 2.20 -20.51 -6.11
N VAL A 351 2.71 -21.71 -6.39
CA VAL A 351 3.73 -21.92 -7.42
C VAL A 351 3.26 -23.02 -8.35
N GLY A 352 3.27 -22.76 -9.67
CA GLY A 352 2.99 -23.78 -10.68
C GLY A 352 4.03 -24.90 -10.58
N MET A 353 3.59 -26.14 -10.39
CA MET A 353 4.47 -27.30 -10.24
C MET A 353 4.45 -28.19 -11.47
N GLN A 354 3.28 -28.36 -12.08
CA GLN A 354 3.12 -29.19 -13.27
C GLN A 354 1.93 -28.71 -14.09
N VAL A 355 2.11 -28.68 -15.42
CA VAL A 355 1.03 -28.49 -16.39
C VAL A 355 1.09 -29.62 -17.42
N SER A 356 -0.03 -30.29 -17.67
CA SER A 356 -0.14 -31.38 -18.63
C SER A 356 -1.46 -31.29 -19.38
N GLY A 357 -1.42 -31.16 -20.70
CA GLY A 357 -2.60 -30.96 -21.54
C GLY A 357 -2.69 -31.91 -22.71
N ASN A 358 -3.92 -32.30 -23.04
CA ASN A 358 -4.26 -33.01 -24.27
C ASN A 358 -4.93 -32.04 -25.23
N HIS A 359 -4.42 -31.92 -26.46
CA HIS A 359 -5.04 -31.13 -27.52
C HIS A 359 -5.94 -32.03 -28.37
N ILE A 360 -7.23 -31.69 -28.41
CA ILE A 360 -8.30 -32.56 -28.92
C ILE A 360 -8.80 -32.05 -30.27
N SER A 361 -8.91 -30.72 -30.42
CA SER A 361 -9.31 -30.12 -31.69
C SER A 361 -8.69 -28.75 -31.90
N SER A 362 -8.79 -28.23 -33.12
CA SER A 362 -8.20 -26.95 -33.51
C SER A 362 -9.15 -25.78 -33.26
N ALA A 363 -8.58 -24.66 -32.81
CA ALA A 363 -9.15 -23.33 -32.93
C ALA A 363 -8.33 -22.53 -33.96
N HIS A 364 -8.97 -21.67 -34.73
CA HIS A 364 -8.35 -20.99 -35.87
C HIS A 364 -8.27 -19.49 -35.66
N GLU A 365 -7.36 -18.84 -36.38
CA GLU A 365 -7.21 -17.38 -36.38
C GLU A 365 -8.55 -16.67 -36.59
N GLY A 366 -8.82 -15.67 -35.76
CA GLY A 366 -10.10 -14.94 -35.68
C GLY A 366 -11.08 -15.50 -34.64
N ASP A 367 -10.84 -16.68 -34.07
CA ASP A 367 -11.63 -17.21 -32.95
C ASP A 367 -11.18 -16.61 -31.60
N THR A 368 -12.00 -16.79 -30.57
CA THR A 368 -11.64 -16.52 -29.17
C THR A 368 -11.93 -17.76 -28.34
N VAL A 369 -10.88 -18.33 -27.75
CA VAL A 369 -11.03 -19.50 -26.90
C VAL A 369 -11.37 -19.10 -25.47
N ARG A 370 -12.17 -19.93 -24.80
CA ARG A 370 -12.57 -19.77 -23.39
C ARG A 370 -12.09 -20.95 -22.57
N ALA A 371 -11.30 -20.70 -21.54
CA ALA A 371 -10.89 -21.68 -20.56
C ALA A 371 -11.83 -21.70 -19.36
N VAL A 372 -12.16 -22.90 -18.89
CA VAL A 372 -12.96 -23.16 -17.68
C VAL A 372 -12.15 -24.04 -16.75
N ALA A 373 -11.61 -23.45 -15.69
CA ALA A 373 -10.92 -24.15 -14.63
C ALA A 373 -11.91 -24.57 -13.54
N THR A 374 -11.81 -25.82 -13.09
CA THR A 374 -12.54 -26.36 -11.94
C THR A 374 -11.58 -27.07 -10.99
N ILE A 375 -11.75 -26.86 -9.69
CA ILE A 375 -10.88 -27.51 -8.70
C ILE A 375 -11.22 -29.00 -8.58
N VAL A 376 -10.19 -29.85 -8.68
CA VAL A 376 -10.30 -31.30 -8.52
C VAL A 376 -9.84 -31.73 -7.13
N HIS A 377 -8.81 -31.07 -6.60
CA HIS A 377 -8.27 -31.36 -5.28
C HIS A 377 -7.83 -30.07 -4.57
N LYS A 378 -8.35 -29.84 -3.37
CA LYS A 378 -8.01 -28.72 -2.47
C LYS A 378 -7.21 -29.24 -1.28
N GLY A 379 -5.93 -29.52 -1.49
CA GLY A 379 -5.00 -29.99 -0.46
C GLY A 379 -4.29 -28.85 0.27
N ARG A 380 -3.67 -29.15 1.41
CA ARG A 380 -2.91 -28.15 2.20
C ARG A 380 -1.59 -27.72 1.56
N SER A 381 -0.97 -28.60 0.78
CA SER A 381 0.33 -28.38 0.13
C SER A 381 0.24 -28.36 -1.39
N SER A 382 -0.92 -28.70 -1.95
CA SER A 382 -1.13 -28.67 -3.39
C SER A 382 -2.61 -28.53 -3.75
N HIS A 383 -2.85 -27.82 -4.84
CA HIS A 383 -4.14 -27.78 -5.51
C HIS A 383 -4.02 -28.40 -6.90
N VAL A 384 -5.04 -29.17 -7.30
CA VAL A 384 -5.13 -29.73 -8.65
C VAL A 384 -6.36 -29.16 -9.33
N TRP A 385 -6.17 -28.58 -10.51
CA TRP A 385 -7.22 -27.99 -11.33
C TRP A 385 -7.36 -28.75 -12.65
N ASN A 386 -8.60 -28.94 -13.10
CA ASN A 386 -8.90 -29.35 -14.46
C ASN A 386 -9.34 -28.11 -15.24
N VAL A 387 -8.74 -27.87 -16.40
CA VAL A 387 -9.03 -26.72 -17.24
C VAL A 387 -9.39 -27.19 -18.64
N ASP A 388 -10.63 -26.97 -19.02
CA ASP A 388 -11.12 -27.27 -20.36
C ASP A 388 -11.19 -25.98 -21.19
N VAL A 389 -10.60 -26.00 -22.38
CA VAL A 389 -10.51 -24.87 -23.31
C VAL A 389 -11.46 -25.13 -24.47
N PHE A 390 -12.35 -24.19 -24.75
CA PHE A 390 -13.38 -24.28 -25.78
C PHE A 390 -13.23 -23.17 -26.82
N THR A 391 -13.65 -23.42 -28.07
CA THR A 391 -13.88 -22.37 -29.08
C THR A 391 -15.07 -21.49 -28.70
N SER A 392 -15.28 -20.39 -29.44
CA SER A 392 -16.50 -19.57 -29.33
C SER A 392 -17.80 -20.35 -29.57
N THR A 393 -17.73 -21.44 -30.36
CA THR A 393 -18.83 -22.37 -30.65
C THR A 393 -18.95 -23.52 -29.64
N ALA A 394 -18.28 -23.43 -28.49
CA ALA A 394 -18.28 -24.44 -27.42
C ALA A 394 -17.67 -25.81 -27.79
N LYS A 395 -16.85 -25.88 -28.84
CA LYS A 395 -16.10 -27.10 -29.19
C LYS A 395 -14.86 -27.23 -28.30
N LEU A 396 -14.65 -28.41 -27.72
CA LEU A 396 -13.48 -28.68 -26.87
C LEU A 396 -12.18 -28.70 -27.69
N VAL A 397 -11.27 -27.78 -27.39
CA VAL A 397 -9.96 -27.59 -28.02
C VAL A 397 -8.89 -28.35 -27.24
N SER A 398 -8.86 -28.19 -25.92
CA SER A 398 -7.87 -28.83 -25.06
C SER A 398 -8.43 -29.09 -23.67
N SER A 399 -7.96 -30.15 -23.02
CA SER A 399 -8.20 -30.43 -21.61
C SER A 399 -6.87 -30.53 -20.89
N VAL A 400 -6.68 -29.73 -19.84
CA VAL A 400 -5.40 -29.50 -19.18
C VAL A 400 -5.53 -29.74 -17.69
N ARG A 401 -4.57 -30.45 -17.10
CA ARG A 401 -4.41 -30.59 -15.66
C ARG A 401 -3.26 -29.72 -15.18
N VAL A 402 -3.55 -28.88 -14.20
CA VAL A 402 -2.56 -28.01 -13.56
C VAL A 402 -2.43 -28.42 -12.09
N VAL A 403 -1.21 -28.61 -11.65
CA VAL A 403 -0.87 -28.83 -10.24
C VAL A 403 -0.10 -27.63 -9.75
N ASN A 404 -0.64 -27.00 -8.71
CA ASN A 404 -0.04 -25.88 -8.03
C ASN A 404 0.43 -26.33 -6.65
N SER A 405 1.67 -26.02 -6.30
CA SER A 405 2.19 -26.18 -4.95
C SER A 405 1.77 -24.99 -4.07
N ILE A 406 1.36 -25.28 -2.84
CA ILE A 406 0.99 -24.27 -1.84
C ILE A 406 2.11 -24.23 -0.80
N LEU A 407 2.85 -23.13 -0.80
CA LEU A 407 4.03 -22.95 0.07
C LEU A 407 3.74 -21.86 1.10
N LYS A 408 4.36 -21.97 2.28
CA LYS A 408 4.38 -20.84 3.23
C LYS A 408 5.35 -19.78 2.75
N LYS A 409 4.97 -18.50 2.88
CA LYS A 409 5.94 -17.40 2.70
C LYS A 409 6.99 -17.48 3.82
N GLY A 410 8.24 -17.62 3.41
CA GLY A 410 9.41 -17.76 4.28
C GLY A 410 9.71 -16.51 5.08
#